data_AF-A0A328YUV5-F1
#
_entry.id   AF-A0A328YUV5-F1
#
_cell.length_a   1.000
_cell.length_b   1.000
_cell.length_c   1.000
_cell.angle_alpha   90.00
_cell.angle_beta   90.00
_cell.angle_gamma   90.00
#
_symmetry.space_group_name_H-M   'P 1'
#
loop_
_entity.id
_entity.type
_entity.pdbx_description
1 polymer ?
#
loop_
_entity_poly.entity_id
_entity_poly.type
_entity_poly.pdbx_seq_one_letter_code
_entity_poly.pdbx_strand_id
1 'polypeptide(L)'
;MKPETNETQASNFPLLIEDLMLFNSSNNYISPYRIFFAYTKRIPNIITIDDLKMEPFQKWFEKKYQNEIIKQHYSHDFNNTKKVLDNSYHNYLLKNGLLVSIEYSSVYFFHTEEQKELVNELFEEAKKFLYSTKKTTDICLIYNQNGELNTQPVEIKKPKIDFNIHYNEDFHLIHKEIVKQLNKKDTNGLYLFHGQPGTGKSTYIKFLIHQLKKKVIFISPKMAGELDNLNMTPFLLNNKNTVFVIEDAEELITSREEVRNSNLSMLLNLTDGLLGESLGIQIIATFNTDVKNIDKALLRKGRLSQIYEFKPLSIERTNKLLNTLGITETVNQSLPVADIFNFEKENHYTPVLKKAVGFGK
;
A
#
# COMPACT_ATOMS: atom_id res chain seq x y z
N MET A 1 0.51 39.18 -65.05
CA MET A 1 1.06 38.46 -63.88
C MET A 1 0.84 39.34 -62.65
N LYS A 2 -0.13 38.98 -61.82
CA LYS A 2 -0.27 39.45 -60.43
C LYS A 2 -0.33 38.19 -59.56
N PRO A 3 0.34 38.18 -58.39
CA PRO A 3 0.55 36.97 -57.62
C PRO A 3 -0.75 36.54 -56.94
N GLU A 4 -1.03 35.24 -56.98
CA GLU A 4 -2.06 34.60 -56.16
C GLU A 4 -1.67 34.74 -54.69
N THR A 5 -2.57 35.36 -53.93
CA THR A 5 -2.52 35.38 -52.47
C THR A 5 -2.83 33.98 -51.97
N ASN A 6 -1.82 33.34 -51.35
CA ASN A 6 -1.98 32.15 -50.53
C ASN A 6 -2.94 32.45 -49.36
N GLU A 7 -4.22 32.18 -49.54
CA GLU A 7 -5.14 32.01 -48.42
C GLU A 7 -4.80 30.70 -47.72
N THR A 8 -4.37 30.85 -46.46
CA THR A 8 -4.02 29.79 -45.55
C THR A 8 -5.25 28.93 -45.31
N GLN A 9 -5.28 27.72 -45.90
CA GLN A 9 -6.32 26.72 -45.65
C GLN A 9 -6.41 26.44 -44.14
N ALA A 10 -7.50 26.87 -43.53
CA ALA A 10 -7.90 26.37 -42.21
C ALA A 10 -8.05 24.85 -42.33
N SER A 11 -7.20 24.12 -41.60
CA SER A 11 -7.18 22.66 -41.51
C SER A 11 -8.49 22.13 -40.93
N ASN A 12 -9.50 21.96 -41.77
CA ASN A 12 -10.72 21.25 -41.39
C ASN A 12 -10.45 19.75 -41.48
N PHE A 13 -10.61 19.01 -40.37
CA PHE A 13 -10.81 17.56 -40.39
C PHE A 13 -12.31 17.29 -40.52
N PRO A 14 -12.85 17.15 -41.75
CA PRO A 14 -14.24 16.78 -41.94
C PRO A 14 -14.46 15.34 -41.47
N LEU A 15 -15.70 15.01 -41.10
CA LEU A 15 -16.09 13.62 -40.90
C LEU A 15 -16.00 12.92 -42.27
N LEU A 16 -15.13 11.92 -42.40
CA LEU A 16 -14.84 11.25 -43.68
C LEU A 16 -15.69 9.99 -43.90
N ILE A 17 -16.40 9.53 -42.86
CA ILE A 17 -17.25 8.35 -42.85
C ILE A 17 -18.60 8.73 -42.23
N GLU A 18 -19.66 8.62 -43.02
CA GLU A 18 -21.05 8.90 -42.61
C GLU A 18 -21.87 7.59 -42.62
N ASP A 19 -21.41 6.58 -41.88
CA ASP A 19 -22.03 5.25 -41.84
C ASP A 19 -22.62 4.96 -40.45
N LEU A 20 -23.84 4.43 -40.40
CA LEU A 20 -24.51 3.99 -39.18
C LEU A 20 -23.73 2.90 -38.43
N MET A 21 -22.86 2.16 -39.12
CA MET A 21 -21.89 1.23 -38.51
C MET A 21 -21.02 1.89 -37.44
N LEU A 22 -20.82 3.22 -37.47
CA LEU A 22 -20.09 3.94 -36.44
C LEU A 22 -20.73 3.80 -35.05
N PHE A 23 -22.06 3.69 -34.98
CA PHE A 23 -22.84 3.65 -33.74
C PHE A 23 -23.15 2.22 -33.25
N ASN A 24 -22.80 1.19 -34.02
CA ASN A 24 -23.19 -0.20 -33.75
C ASN A 24 -22.25 -0.90 -32.74
N SER A 25 -22.05 -0.31 -31.56
CA SER A 25 -21.25 -0.90 -30.47
C SER A 25 -22.16 -1.48 -29.38
N SER A 26 -21.74 -2.58 -28.76
CA SER A 26 -22.39 -3.16 -27.57
C SER A 26 -22.28 -2.28 -26.31
N ASN A 27 -21.49 -1.20 -26.36
CA ASN A 27 -21.40 -0.16 -25.34
C ASN A 27 -22.37 0.99 -25.63
N ASN A 28 -22.85 1.65 -24.57
CA ASN A 28 -23.81 2.77 -24.61
C ASN A 28 -23.27 4.06 -25.27
N TYR A 29 -22.01 4.10 -25.69
CA TYR A 29 -21.37 5.27 -26.30
C TYR A 29 -20.44 4.87 -27.46
N ILE A 30 -20.16 5.83 -28.35
CA ILE A 30 -19.35 5.61 -29.57
C ILE A 30 -17.90 5.33 -29.19
N SER A 31 -17.36 4.24 -29.74
CA SER A 31 -15.96 3.86 -29.54
C SER A 31 -14.97 4.93 -30.05
N PRO A 32 -13.99 5.37 -29.25
CA PRO A 32 -12.97 6.34 -29.67
C PRO A 32 -12.16 5.90 -30.90
N TYR A 33 -11.97 4.59 -31.09
CA TYR A 33 -11.35 4.00 -32.28
C TYR A 33 -12.13 4.36 -33.55
N ARG A 34 -13.46 4.28 -33.49
CA ARG A 34 -14.35 4.60 -34.61
C ARG A 34 -14.37 6.09 -34.88
N ILE A 35 -14.33 6.92 -33.83
CA ILE A 35 -14.22 8.38 -33.95
C ILE A 35 -12.91 8.73 -34.68
N PHE A 36 -11.78 8.21 -34.22
CA PHE A 36 -10.48 8.46 -34.85
C PHE A 36 -10.48 8.04 -36.32
N PHE A 37 -10.94 6.82 -36.63
CA PHE A 37 -11.00 6.32 -37.99
C PHE A 37 -11.96 7.14 -38.87
N ALA A 38 -13.11 7.57 -38.33
CA ALA A 38 -14.08 8.37 -39.08
C ALA A 38 -13.52 9.74 -39.49
N TYR A 39 -12.67 10.36 -38.67
CA TYR A 39 -12.05 11.64 -39.01
C TYR A 39 -10.75 11.52 -39.80
N THR A 40 -10.00 10.42 -39.66
CA THR A 40 -8.65 10.31 -40.24
C THR A 40 -8.54 9.29 -41.38
N LYS A 41 -9.46 8.31 -41.46
CA LYS A 41 -9.35 7.08 -42.28
C LYS A 41 -8.04 6.32 -42.06
N ARG A 42 -7.42 6.47 -40.89
CA ARG A 42 -6.17 5.81 -40.49
C ARG A 42 -6.38 4.95 -39.25
N ILE A 43 -5.57 3.90 -39.10
CA ILE A 43 -5.53 3.09 -37.87
C ILE A 43 -4.64 3.82 -36.85
N PRO A 44 -5.09 4.05 -35.61
CA PRO A 44 -4.32 4.78 -34.61
C PRO A 44 -3.23 3.94 -33.95
N ASN A 45 -2.10 4.58 -33.64
CA ASN A 45 -1.25 4.24 -32.51
C ASN A 45 -1.85 4.83 -31.23
N ILE A 46 -1.65 4.18 -30.09
CA ILE A 46 -2.32 4.56 -28.83
C ILE A 46 -1.30 4.62 -27.71
N ILE A 47 -1.27 5.76 -27.00
CA ILE A 47 -0.62 5.88 -25.69
C ILE A 47 -1.72 6.04 -24.64
N THR A 48 -1.67 5.19 -23.62
CA THR A 48 -2.62 5.21 -22.51
C THR A 48 -1.91 5.69 -21.25
N ILE A 49 -2.59 6.52 -20.47
CA ILE A 49 -2.20 6.81 -19.09
C ILE A 49 -3.37 6.55 -18.16
N ASP A 50 -3.15 5.64 -17.21
CA ASP A 50 -4.07 5.35 -16.12
C ASP A 50 -3.77 6.20 -14.88
N ASP A 51 -4.70 6.25 -13.93
CA ASP A 51 -4.52 6.89 -12.62
C ASP A 51 -4.19 8.39 -12.68
N LEU A 52 -4.81 9.13 -13.60
CA LEU A 52 -4.75 10.61 -13.58
C LEU A 52 -5.85 11.22 -12.70
N LYS A 53 -5.53 12.37 -12.11
CA LYS A 53 -6.51 13.30 -11.56
C LYS A 53 -7.28 13.94 -12.73
N MET A 54 -8.38 13.30 -13.13
CA MET A 54 -9.17 13.62 -14.33
C MET A 54 -9.57 15.09 -14.42
N GLU A 55 -10.26 15.63 -13.41
CA GLU A 55 -10.76 16.99 -13.47
C GLU A 55 -9.64 18.05 -13.60
N PRO A 56 -8.54 18.01 -12.81
CA PRO A 56 -7.38 18.86 -13.05
C PRO A 56 -6.72 18.69 -14.43
N PHE A 57 -6.58 17.45 -14.90
CA PHE A 57 -6.01 17.17 -16.22
C PHE A 57 -6.85 17.76 -17.34
N GLN A 58 -8.17 17.51 -17.31
CA GLN A 58 -9.10 17.98 -18.31
C GLN A 58 -9.11 19.51 -18.39
N LYS A 59 -9.22 20.20 -17.24
CA LYS A 59 -9.16 21.68 -17.18
C LYS A 59 -7.86 22.23 -17.74
N TRP A 60 -6.73 21.57 -17.45
CA TRP A 60 -5.44 21.96 -18.01
C TRP A 60 -5.37 21.73 -19.52
N PHE A 61 -5.83 20.57 -19.99
CA PHE A 61 -5.80 20.19 -21.39
C PHE A 61 -6.66 21.13 -22.24
N GLU A 62 -7.91 21.36 -21.83
CA GLU A 62 -8.84 22.29 -22.49
C GLU A 62 -8.26 23.70 -22.57
N LYS A 63 -7.60 24.17 -21.50
CA LYS A 63 -6.96 25.48 -21.46
C LYS A 63 -5.74 25.56 -22.38
N LYS A 64 -4.88 24.54 -22.38
CA LYS A 64 -3.64 24.53 -23.16
C LYS A 64 -3.91 24.39 -24.67
N TYR A 65 -4.83 23.51 -25.04
CA TYR A 65 -5.14 23.19 -26.43
C TYR A 65 -6.42 23.86 -26.95
N GLN A 66 -6.93 24.90 -26.27
CA GLN A 66 -8.19 25.58 -26.60
C GLN A 66 -8.30 25.96 -28.09
N ASN A 67 -7.21 26.47 -28.67
CA ASN A 67 -7.17 26.90 -30.07
C ASN A 67 -6.93 25.76 -31.07
N GLU A 68 -6.54 24.58 -30.57
CA GLU A 68 -6.25 23.40 -31.37
C GLU A 68 -7.44 22.42 -31.39
N ILE A 69 -8.30 22.45 -30.38
CA ILE A 69 -9.50 21.61 -30.30
C ILE A 69 -10.50 22.07 -31.36
N ILE A 70 -10.86 21.18 -32.28
CA ILE A 70 -11.82 21.45 -33.37
C ILE A 70 -13.18 20.79 -33.14
N LYS A 71 -13.22 19.65 -32.44
CA LYS A 71 -14.46 18.92 -32.13
C LYS A 71 -14.37 18.28 -30.75
N GLN A 72 -15.52 18.17 -30.10
CA GLN A 72 -15.67 17.44 -28.84
C GLN A 72 -16.86 16.49 -28.93
N HIS A 73 -16.71 15.28 -28.41
CA HIS A 73 -17.76 14.29 -28.31
C HIS A 73 -17.76 13.70 -26.89
N TYR A 74 -18.83 13.91 -26.13
CA TYR A 74 -18.90 13.50 -24.73
C TYR A 74 -20.24 12.86 -24.34
N SER A 75 -20.21 12.10 -23.25
CA SER A 75 -21.38 11.58 -22.54
C SER A 75 -21.18 11.81 -21.05
N HIS A 76 -22.25 12.24 -20.37
CA HIS A 76 -22.26 12.50 -18.94
C HIS A 76 -23.28 11.60 -18.24
N ASP A 77 -22.88 11.04 -17.09
CA ASP A 77 -23.78 10.33 -16.20
C ASP A 77 -24.10 11.21 -14.98
N PHE A 78 -25.34 11.16 -14.51
CA PHE A 78 -25.72 11.87 -13.30
C PHE A 78 -25.26 11.10 -12.05
N ASN A 79 -24.31 11.66 -11.30
CA ASN A 79 -23.86 11.10 -10.04
C ASN A 79 -24.80 11.52 -8.89
N ASN A 80 -25.66 10.60 -8.46
CA ASN A 80 -26.67 10.89 -7.44
C ASN A 80 -26.09 11.27 -6.06
N THR A 81 -24.91 10.75 -5.71
CA THR A 81 -24.23 11.02 -4.43
C THR A 81 -23.63 12.42 -4.39
N LYS A 82 -22.96 12.81 -5.47
CA LYS A 82 -22.32 14.13 -5.59
C LYS A 82 -23.27 15.22 -6.08
N LYS A 83 -24.45 14.86 -6.61
CA LYS A 83 -25.43 15.76 -7.26
C LYS A 83 -24.83 16.58 -8.40
N VAL A 84 -23.92 15.97 -9.17
CA VAL A 84 -23.27 16.57 -10.35
C VAL A 84 -23.33 15.63 -11.54
N LEU A 85 -23.16 16.18 -12.75
CA LEU A 85 -22.86 15.40 -13.95
C LEU A 85 -21.39 15.00 -13.91
N ASP A 86 -21.11 13.70 -14.00
CA ASP A 86 -19.76 13.13 -14.06
C ASP A 86 -19.46 12.74 -15.52
N ASN A 87 -18.22 12.95 -15.95
CA ASN A 87 -17.83 12.65 -17.33
C ASN A 87 -17.61 11.15 -17.48
N SER A 88 -18.51 10.48 -18.19
CA SER A 88 -18.35 9.05 -18.53
C SER A 88 -17.33 8.89 -19.65
N TYR A 89 -17.49 9.73 -20.69
CA TYR A 89 -16.64 9.76 -21.88
C TYR A 89 -16.45 11.20 -22.34
N HIS A 90 -15.23 11.61 -22.66
CA HIS A 90 -14.96 12.90 -23.30
C HIS A 90 -13.83 12.79 -24.33
N ASN A 91 -14.15 13.03 -25.60
CA ASN A 91 -13.22 12.92 -26.72
C ASN A 91 -12.96 14.31 -27.30
N TYR A 92 -11.68 14.65 -27.54
CA TYR A 92 -11.22 15.90 -28.15
C TYR A 92 -10.47 15.59 -29.43
N LEU A 93 -10.93 16.12 -30.55
CA LEU A 93 -10.21 16.08 -31.82
C LEU A 93 -9.47 17.39 -32.03
N LEU A 94 -8.18 17.32 -32.35
CA LEU A 94 -7.32 18.48 -32.59
C LEU A 94 -7.11 18.73 -34.08
N LYS A 95 -6.71 19.97 -34.44
CA LYS A 95 -6.44 20.43 -35.82
C LYS A 95 -5.45 19.57 -36.59
N ASN A 96 -4.59 18.83 -35.91
CA ASN A 96 -3.58 17.96 -36.49
C ASN A 96 -4.01 16.49 -36.57
N GLY A 97 -5.25 16.16 -36.18
CA GLY A 97 -5.78 14.80 -36.23
C GLY A 97 -5.50 13.94 -35.00
N LEU A 98 -4.84 14.48 -33.96
CA LEU A 98 -4.73 13.82 -32.65
C LEU A 98 -6.12 13.75 -32.00
N LEU A 99 -6.52 12.56 -31.53
CA LEU A 99 -7.72 12.38 -30.73
C LEU A 99 -7.32 12.03 -29.30
N VAL A 100 -7.78 12.83 -28.34
CA VAL A 100 -7.60 12.58 -26.91
C VAL A 100 -8.92 12.13 -26.32
N SER A 101 -8.97 10.92 -25.78
CA SER A 101 -10.17 10.36 -25.14
C SER A 101 -9.94 10.21 -23.64
N ILE A 102 -10.88 10.73 -22.86
CA ILE A 102 -10.95 10.56 -21.40
C ILE A 102 -12.09 9.59 -21.11
N GLU A 103 -11.79 8.48 -20.46
CA GLU A 103 -12.77 7.46 -20.06
C GLU A 103 -12.44 6.98 -18.64
N TYR A 104 -13.41 7.06 -17.73
CA TYR A 104 -13.27 6.71 -16.32
C TYR A 104 -12.04 7.35 -15.64
N SER A 105 -10.97 6.57 -15.43
CA SER A 105 -9.72 6.99 -14.77
C SER A 105 -8.53 7.04 -15.72
N SER A 106 -8.78 6.96 -17.02
CA SER A 106 -7.75 6.77 -18.04
C SER A 106 -7.88 7.80 -19.15
N VAL A 107 -6.72 8.17 -19.70
CA VAL A 107 -6.61 9.05 -20.87
C VAL A 107 -5.91 8.29 -21.98
N TYR A 108 -6.46 8.37 -23.17
CA TYR A 108 -5.97 7.71 -24.38
C TYR A 108 -5.62 8.76 -25.42
N PHE A 109 -4.40 8.71 -25.94
CA PHE A 109 -3.94 9.53 -27.06
C PHE A 109 -3.87 8.67 -28.31
N PHE A 110 -4.83 8.86 -29.21
CA PHE A 110 -4.90 8.19 -30.51
C PHE A 110 -4.20 9.06 -31.55
N HIS A 111 -3.13 8.54 -32.15
CA HIS A 111 -2.26 9.31 -33.01
C HIS A 111 -1.73 8.50 -34.19
N THR A 112 -1.12 9.18 -35.15
CA THR A 112 -0.32 8.56 -36.22
C THR A 112 1.16 8.81 -35.96
N GLU A 113 2.06 8.22 -36.76
CA GLU A 113 3.51 8.48 -36.63
C GLU A 113 3.86 9.97 -36.77
N GLU A 114 3.09 10.73 -37.55
CA GLU A 114 3.31 12.17 -37.76
C GLU A 114 3.15 12.99 -36.46
N GLN A 115 2.32 12.55 -35.50
CA GLN A 115 2.11 13.26 -34.23
C GLN A 115 2.92 12.67 -33.06
N LYS A 116 3.82 11.71 -33.30
CA LYS A 116 4.53 10.99 -32.23
C LYS A 116 5.29 11.92 -31.27
N GLU A 117 5.99 12.92 -31.78
CA GLU A 117 6.75 13.86 -30.95
C GLU A 117 5.82 14.71 -30.06
N LEU A 118 4.73 15.21 -30.62
CA LEU A 118 3.73 15.98 -29.89
C LEU A 118 3.07 15.14 -28.78
N VAL A 119 2.73 13.88 -29.07
CA VAL A 119 2.10 13.01 -28.07
C VAL A 119 3.08 12.66 -26.95
N ASN A 120 4.36 12.49 -27.25
CA ASN A 120 5.38 12.29 -26.21
C ASN A 120 5.51 13.52 -25.30
N GLU A 121 5.52 14.73 -25.85
CA GLU A 121 5.53 15.97 -25.05
C GLU A 121 4.26 16.09 -24.18
N LEU A 122 3.09 15.84 -24.78
CA LEU A 122 1.82 15.82 -24.08
C LEU A 122 1.82 14.79 -22.94
N PHE A 123 2.36 13.59 -23.18
CA PHE A 123 2.50 12.52 -22.21
C PHE A 123 3.37 12.95 -21.02
N GLU A 124 4.54 13.55 -21.26
CA GLU A 124 5.41 14.03 -20.19
C GLU A 124 4.75 15.11 -19.33
N GLU A 125 3.95 15.99 -19.93
CA GLU A 125 3.20 16.99 -19.18
C GLU A 125 2.00 16.40 -18.43
N ALA A 126 1.32 15.43 -19.03
CA ALA A 126 0.21 14.71 -18.42
C ALA A 126 0.62 13.98 -17.13
N LYS A 127 1.88 13.53 -17.01
CA LYS A 127 2.42 12.91 -15.78
C LYS A 127 2.27 13.78 -14.53
N LYS A 128 2.23 15.12 -14.67
CA LYS A 128 2.03 16.06 -13.55
C LYS A 128 0.69 15.85 -12.85
N PHE A 129 -0.27 15.23 -13.54
CA PHE A 129 -1.62 14.98 -13.06
C PHE A 129 -1.83 13.56 -12.56
N LEU A 130 -0.83 12.68 -12.65
CA LEU A 130 -0.91 11.37 -12.01
C LEU A 130 -1.25 11.55 -10.53
N TYR A 131 -2.10 10.66 -10.01
CA TYR A 131 -2.21 10.53 -8.57
C TYR A 131 -0.80 10.31 -8.03
N SER A 132 -0.37 11.18 -7.11
CA SER A 132 0.84 10.86 -6.35
C SER A 132 0.54 9.54 -5.67
N THR A 133 1.33 8.50 -5.91
CA THR A 133 1.27 7.26 -5.13
C THR A 133 1.60 7.61 -3.67
N LYS A 134 0.57 8.04 -2.94
CA LYS A 134 0.57 8.10 -1.48
C LYS A 134 -0.12 6.86 -0.92
N LYS A 135 0.06 5.71 -1.56
CA LYS A 135 0.26 4.50 -0.76
C LYS A 135 1.70 4.58 -0.31
N THR A 136 1.93 5.01 0.94
CA THR A 136 3.28 4.97 1.51
C THR A 136 3.78 3.51 1.52
N THR A 137 2.85 2.56 1.66
CA THR A 137 3.10 1.13 1.85
C THR A 137 1.99 0.32 1.17
N ASP A 138 2.32 -0.65 0.32
CA ASP A 138 1.37 -1.70 -0.06
C ASP A 138 1.29 -2.72 1.06
N ILE A 139 0.13 -2.83 1.71
CA ILE A 139 -0.11 -3.80 2.79
C ILE A 139 -0.88 -4.98 2.20
N CYS A 140 -0.35 -6.19 2.34
CA CYS A 140 -0.90 -7.37 1.70
C CYS A 140 -1.08 -8.55 2.65
N LEU A 141 -2.07 -9.39 2.32
CA LEU A 141 -2.17 -10.76 2.82
C LEU A 141 -1.70 -11.75 1.75
N ILE A 142 -1.22 -12.91 2.21
CA ILE A 142 -0.89 -14.03 1.33
C ILE A 142 -2.14 -14.88 1.09
N TYR A 143 -2.35 -15.29 -0.15
CA TYR A 143 -3.36 -16.29 -0.51
C TYR A 143 -2.75 -17.31 -1.48
N ASN A 144 -3.34 -18.49 -1.55
CA ASN A 144 -2.94 -19.53 -2.50
C ASN A 144 -3.92 -19.53 -3.69
N GLN A 145 -3.37 -19.47 -4.90
CA GLN A 145 -4.12 -19.61 -6.14
C GLN A 145 -3.45 -20.68 -6.99
N ASN A 146 -4.16 -21.79 -7.24
CA ASN A 146 -3.68 -22.90 -8.07
C ASN A 146 -2.33 -23.50 -7.62
N GLY A 147 -2.03 -23.49 -6.32
CA GLY A 147 -0.76 -23.98 -5.78
C GLY A 147 0.35 -22.92 -5.70
N GLU A 148 0.12 -21.73 -6.25
CA GLU A 148 1.05 -20.60 -6.19
C GLU A 148 0.65 -19.59 -5.11
N LEU A 149 1.64 -19.11 -4.37
CA LEU A 149 1.44 -18.08 -3.37
C LEU A 149 1.44 -16.70 -4.03
N ASN A 150 0.39 -15.94 -3.73
CA ASN A 150 0.17 -14.61 -4.26
C ASN A 150 -0.15 -13.62 -3.14
N THR A 151 -0.07 -12.33 -3.42
CA THR A 151 -0.39 -11.28 -2.45
C THR A 151 -1.62 -10.50 -2.87
N GLN A 152 -2.56 -10.32 -1.95
CA GLN A 152 -3.72 -9.46 -2.16
C GLN A 152 -3.61 -8.22 -1.26
N PRO A 153 -3.74 -7.00 -1.81
CA PRO A 153 -3.80 -5.79 -1.00
C PRO A 153 -4.97 -5.81 -0.02
N VAL A 154 -4.73 -5.31 1.19
CA VAL A 154 -5.76 -5.14 2.22
C VAL A 154 -5.69 -3.73 2.81
N GLU A 155 -6.84 -3.23 3.24
CA GLU A 155 -6.92 -1.96 3.96
C GLU A 155 -6.84 -2.22 5.46
N ILE A 156 -5.80 -1.68 6.10
CA ILE A 156 -5.65 -1.68 7.55
C ILE A 156 -5.79 -0.24 8.02
N LYS A 157 -6.73 0.05 8.92
CA LYS A 157 -6.90 1.41 9.46
C LYS A 157 -5.68 1.82 10.28
N LYS A 158 -5.11 2.99 9.99
CA LYS A 158 -4.04 3.60 10.79
C LYS A 158 -4.59 4.05 12.16
N PRO A 159 -4.12 3.48 13.28
CA PRO A 159 -4.53 3.94 14.60
C PRO A 159 -3.93 5.32 14.91
N LYS A 160 -4.63 6.11 15.72
CA LYS A 160 -4.10 7.37 16.28
C LYS A 160 -3.21 7.03 17.47
N ILE A 161 -1.92 7.34 17.37
CA ILE A 161 -0.95 7.11 18.44
C ILE A 161 -0.33 8.44 18.86
N ASP A 162 -0.36 8.71 20.16
CA ASP A 162 0.51 9.70 20.80
C ASP A 162 1.51 8.95 21.69
N PHE A 163 2.79 9.00 21.30
CA PHE A 163 3.87 8.35 22.02
C PHE A 163 4.07 8.91 23.44
N ASN A 164 3.55 10.10 23.74
CA ASN A 164 3.61 10.70 25.06
C ASN A 164 2.53 10.18 26.02
N ILE A 165 1.60 9.33 25.59
CA ILE A 165 0.57 8.81 26.49
C ILE A 165 0.28 7.33 26.27
N HIS A 166 0.56 6.79 25.09
CA HIS A 166 0.28 5.38 24.78
C HIS A 166 1.49 4.45 24.93
N TYR A 167 2.71 4.97 25.14
CA TYR A 167 3.92 4.19 25.34
C TYR A 167 4.85 4.85 26.39
N ASN A 168 5.80 4.06 26.91
CA ASN A 168 6.82 4.56 27.84
C ASN A 168 7.86 5.45 27.12
N GLU A 169 8.55 6.29 27.88
CA GLU A 169 9.40 7.38 27.40
C GLU A 169 10.54 6.94 26.47
N ASP A 170 11.11 5.78 26.79
CA ASP A 170 12.19 5.14 26.05
C ASP A 170 11.78 4.79 24.61
N PHE A 171 10.49 4.54 24.37
CA PHE A 171 10.04 3.99 23.10
C PHE A 171 10.13 4.99 21.94
N HIS A 172 10.03 6.29 22.19
CA HIS A 172 10.01 7.28 21.12
C HIS A 172 11.32 7.29 20.30
N LEU A 173 12.47 7.14 20.97
CA LEU A 173 13.77 7.04 20.29
C LEU A 173 13.91 5.72 19.53
N ILE A 174 13.45 4.63 20.14
CA ILE A 174 13.47 3.28 19.54
C ILE A 174 12.59 3.24 18.28
N HIS A 175 11.41 3.85 18.32
CA HIS A 175 10.52 3.98 17.16
C HIS A 175 11.20 4.68 15.99
N LYS A 176 11.89 5.81 16.23
CA LYS A 176 12.60 6.55 15.17
C LYS A 176 13.67 5.69 14.51
N GLU A 177 14.41 4.91 15.29
CA GLU A 177 15.43 4.01 14.76
C GLU A 177 14.80 2.85 13.97
N ILE A 178 13.73 2.24 14.48
CA ILE A 178 12.99 1.17 13.77
C ILE A 178 12.50 1.66 12.41
N VAL A 179 11.85 2.83 12.33
CA VAL A 179 11.34 3.39 11.07
C VAL A 179 12.47 3.69 10.09
N LYS A 180 13.59 4.24 10.60
CA LYS A 180 14.77 4.52 9.78
C LYS A 180 15.34 3.24 9.18
N GLN A 181 15.49 2.18 9.96
CA GLN A 181 16.09 0.92 9.53
C GLN A 181 15.17 0.10 8.61
N LEU A 182 13.87 0.04 8.90
CA LEU A 182 12.90 -0.65 8.05
C LEU A 182 12.70 0.02 6.69
N ASN A 183 13.00 1.31 6.58
CA ASN A 183 12.92 2.06 5.32
C ASN A 183 14.18 2.00 4.45
N LYS A 184 15.29 1.45 4.95
CA LYS A 184 16.51 1.27 4.13
C LYS A 184 16.24 0.22 3.07
N LYS A 185 16.55 0.53 1.80
CA LYS A 185 16.43 -0.44 0.71
C LYS A 185 17.46 -1.55 0.84
N ASP A 186 17.09 -2.75 0.42
CA ASP A 186 18.00 -3.89 0.23
C ASP A 186 18.77 -4.27 1.50
N THR A 187 18.14 -4.06 2.65
CA THR A 187 18.63 -4.52 3.96
C THR A 187 17.78 -5.66 4.47
N ASN A 188 18.41 -6.64 5.11
CA ASN A 188 17.74 -7.71 5.84
C ASN A 188 17.71 -7.43 7.35
N GLY A 189 17.00 -8.29 8.09
CA GLY A 189 17.08 -8.32 9.55
C GLY A 189 15.76 -8.59 10.26
N LEU A 190 15.90 -8.96 11.54
CA LEU A 190 14.81 -9.37 12.43
C LEU A 190 14.49 -8.31 13.49
N TYR A 191 13.22 -8.00 13.64
CA TYR A 191 12.68 -7.08 14.64
C TYR A 191 11.73 -7.87 15.55
N LEU A 192 12.08 -7.96 16.83
CA LEU A 192 11.35 -8.73 17.83
C LEU A 192 10.63 -7.80 18.79
N PHE A 193 9.29 -7.87 18.83
CA PHE A 193 8.46 -7.04 19.69
C PHE A 193 7.70 -7.92 20.68
N HIS A 194 7.97 -7.75 21.97
CA HIS A 194 7.39 -8.63 22.98
C HIS A 194 6.86 -7.89 24.19
N GLY A 195 6.15 -8.60 25.06
CA GLY A 195 5.56 -8.04 26.27
C GLY A 195 4.20 -8.66 26.54
N GLN A 196 3.62 -8.36 27.70
CA GLN A 196 2.34 -8.94 28.09
C GLN A 196 1.20 -8.58 27.12
N PRO A 197 0.12 -9.37 27.07
CA PRO A 197 -1.10 -8.97 26.36
C PRO A 197 -1.57 -7.58 26.80
N GLY A 198 -2.13 -6.81 25.86
CA GLY A 198 -2.67 -5.48 26.16
C GLY A 198 -1.67 -4.32 26.22
N THR A 199 -0.36 -4.55 26.05
CA THR A 199 0.66 -3.48 26.06
C THR A 199 0.83 -2.73 24.73
N GLY A 200 -0.01 -2.99 23.73
CA GLY A 200 -0.09 -2.18 22.51
C GLY A 200 0.81 -2.60 21.34
N LYS A 201 1.31 -3.85 21.33
CA LYS A 201 2.14 -4.43 20.25
C LYS A 201 1.46 -4.36 18.87
N SER A 202 0.29 -5.00 18.70
CA SER A 202 -0.43 -4.99 17.42
C SER A 202 -0.90 -3.59 17.00
N THR A 203 -1.26 -2.73 17.97
CA THR A 203 -1.57 -1.32 17.69
C THR A 203 -0.35 -0.58 17.14
N TYR A 204 0.84 -0.83 17.70
CA TYR A 204 2.08 -0.28 17.19
C TYR A 204 2.40 -0.77 15.78
N ILE A 205 2.26 -2.07 15.51
CA ILE A 205 2.44 -2.64 14.16
C ILE A 205 1.55 -1.93 13.14
N LYS A 206 0.25 -1.83 13.42
CA LYS A 206 -0.71 -1.13 12.55
C LYS A 206 -0.33 0.32 12.31
N PHE A 207 0.29 0.99 13.27
CA PHE A 207 0.81 2.34 13.07
C PHE A 207 2.12 2.37 12.26
N LEU A 208 3.05 1.47 12.59
CA LEU A 208 4.38 1.37 11.99
C LEU A 208 4.31 1.10 10.48
N ILE A 209 3.46 0.17 10.05
CA ILE A 209 3.36 -0.21 8.63
C ILE A 209 2.98 0.97 7.74
N HIS A 210 2.24 1.96 8.26
CA HIS A 210 1.87 3.18 7.53
C HIS A 210 3.00 4.21 7.42
N GLN A 211 4.14 3.98 8.06
CA GLN A 211 5.33 4.83 7.95
C GLN A 211 6.43 4.22 7.08
N LEU A 212 6.19 3.01 6.57
CA LEU A 212 7.14 2.33 5.73
C LEU A 212 7.01 2.82 4.28
N LYS A 213 8.06 2.57 3.50
CA LYS A 213 8.18 2.85 2.05
C LYS A 213 8.38 1.54 1.26
N LYS A 214 8.12 0.41 1.91
CA LYS A 214 8.27 -0.94 1.40
C LYS A 214 6.92 -1.62 1.39
N LYS A 215 6.72 -2.60 0.52
CA LYS A 215 5.57 -3.50 0.61
C LYS A 215 5.66 -4.30 1.90
N VAL A 216 4.55 -4.36 2.63
CA VAL A 216 4.36 -5.09 3.88
C VAL A 216 3.47 -6.29 3.61
N ILE A 217 3.91 -7.47 4.02
CA ILE A 217 3.15 -8.71 3.82
C ILE A 217 2.93 -9.37 5.18
N PHE A 218 1.67 -9.52 5.56
CA PHE A 218 1.32 -10.27 6.77
C PHE A 218 1.33 -11.77 6.46
N ILE A 219 1.95 -12.52 7.36
CA ILE A 219 2.04 -13.98 7.28
C ILE A 219 1.63 -14.59 8.61
N SER A 220 0.82 -15.65 8.57
CA SER A 220 0.45 -16.38 9.77
C SER A 220 1.65 -17.18 10.29
N PRO A 221 1.74 -17.45 11.62
CA PRO A 221 2.78 -18.29 12.17
C PRO A 221 2.86 -19.66 11.51
N LYS A 222 1.72 -20.30 11.26
CA LYS A 222 1.65 -21.59 10.57
C LYS A 222 2.29 -21.54 9.18
N MET A 223 1.92 -20.55 8.37
CA MET A 223 2.51 -20.38 7.04
C MET A 223 4.01 -20.19 7.15
N ALA A 224 4.46 -19.29 8.03
CA ALA A 224 5.87 -19.03 8.27
C ALA A 224 6.67 -20.28 8.65
N GLY A 225 6.05 -21.22 9.38
CA GLY A 225 6.66 -22.50 9.74
C GLY A 225 6.78 -23.50 8.59
N GLU A 226 5.92 -23.39 7.58
CA GLU A 226 5.85 -24.28 6.41
C GLU A 226 6.66 -23.75 5.20
N LEU A 227 7.46 -22.69 5.37
CA LEU A 227 8.12 -21.99 4.25
C LEU A 227 9.43 -22.61 3.75
N ASP A 228 9.93 -23.67 4.37
CA ASP A 228 11.07 -24.43 3.84
C ASP A 228 10.71 -25.25 2.56
N ASN A 229 9.46 -25.12 2.08
CA ASN A 229 8.97 -25.75 0.86
C ASN A 229 9.41 -25.00 -0.42
N LEU A 230 9.74 -25.73 -1.49
CA LEU A 230 10.20 -25.20 -2.79
C LEU A 230 9.26 -24.14 -3.42
N ASN A 231 7.97 -24.17 -3.08
CA ASN A 231 6.96 -23.22 -3.58
C ASN A 231 7.14 -21.79 -3.04
N MET A 232 7.96 -21.59 -2.01
CA MET A 232 8.23 -20.27 -1.44
C MET A 232 9.30 -19.47 -2.16
N THR A 233 10.27 -20.14 -2.80
CA THR A 233 11.36 -19.44 -3.48
C THR A 233 10.85 -18.49 -4.57
N PRO A 234 9.93 -18.88 -5.47
CA PRO A 234 9.35 -17.96 -6.45
C PRO A 234 8.60 -16.78 -5.79
N PHE A 235 7.87 -17.05 -4.72
CA PHE A 235 7.15 -16.02 -3.97
C PHE A 235 8.12 -14.98 -3.39
N LEU A 236 9.21 -15.41 -2.75
CA LEU A 236 10.22 -14.53 -2.18
C LEU A 236 10.95 -13.72 -3.27
N LEU A 237 11.27 -14.34 -4.41
CA LEU A 237 11.88 -13.66 -5.57
C LEU A 237 10.98 -12.58 -6.16
N ASN A 238 9.66 -12.79 -6.16
CA ASN A 238 8.67 -11.80 -6.62
C ASN A 238 8.38 -10.71 -5.57
N ASN A 239 8.87 -10.88 -4.33
CA ASN A 239 8.59 -10.00 -3.20
C ASN A 239 9.89 -9.51 -2.53
N LYS A 240 10.85 -9.04 -3.33
CA LYS A 240 12.09 -8.41 -2.84
C LYS A 240 11.83 -7.07 -2.16
N ASN A 241 12.76 -6.67 -1.28
CA ASN A 241 12.75 -5.41 -0.55
C ASN A 241 11.42 -5.17 0.18
N THR A 242 10.92 -6.22 0.84
CA THR A 242 9.65 -6.25 1.58
C THR A 242 9.86 -6.39 3.09
N VAL A 243 8.80 -6.10 3.84
CA VAL A 243 8.74 -6.36 5.28
C VAL A 243 7.67 -7.42 5.53
N PHE A 244 8.06 -8.58 6.07
CA PHE A 244 7.11 -9.57 6.57
C PHE A 244 6.71 -9.24 8.01
N VAL A 245 5.42 -9.37 8.31
CA VAL A 245 4.89 -9.20 9.67
C VAL A 245 4.25 -10.50 10.12
N ILE A 246 4.74 -11.02 11.24
CA ILE A 246 4.25 -12.25 11.89
C ILE A 246 3.72 -11.86 13.27
N GLU A 247 2.40 -11.78 13.41
CA GLU A 247 1.79 -11.62 14.73
C GLU A 247 1.71 -12.96 15.46
N ASP A 248 1.79 -12.95 16.79
CA ASP A 248 1.75 -14.13 17.66
C ASP A 248 2.70 -15.28 17.23
N ALA A 249 3.97 -14.93 17.07
CA ALA A 249 5.03 -15.81 16.55
C ALA A 249 5.68 -16.72 17.62
N GLU A 250 5.06 -16.92 18.79
CA GLU A 250 5.60 -17.71 19.90
C GLU A 250 6.10 -19.09 19.46
N GLU A 251 5.33 -19.79 18.64
CA GLU A 251 5.66 -21.14 18.17
C GLU A 251 6.85 -21.18 17.21
N LEU A 252 7.16 -20.06 16.55
CA LEU A 252 8.29 -19.97 15.61
C LEU A 252 9.61 -19.66 16.29
N ILE A 253 9.57 -18.84 17.33
CA ILE A 253 10.77 -18.25 17.93
C ILE A 253 11.25 -18.97 19.20
N THR A 254 10.40 -19.79 19.81
CA THR A 254 10.71 -20.44 21.10
C THR A 254 11.60 -21.67 20.91
N SER A 255 12.62 -21.83 21.74
CA SER A 255 13.45 -23.04 21.74
C SER A 255 12.65 -24.22 22.33
N ARG A 256 12.36 -25.25 21.52
CA ARG A 256 11.83 -26.54 22.01
C ARG A 256 12.95 -27.56 21.93
N GLU A 257 13.41 -28.05 23.08
CA GLU A 257 14.57 -28.97 23.17
C GLU A 257 14.35 -30.32 22.47
N GLU A 258 13.11 -30.71 22.16
CA GLU A 258 12.77 -32.06 21.69
C GLU A 258 12.27 -32.15 20.24
N VAL A 259 12.08 -31.03 19.53
CA VAL A 259 11.65 -31.05 18.12
C VAL A 259 12.55 -30.12 17.31
N ARG A 260 13.25 -30.67 16.31
CA ARG A 260 13.94 -29.86 15.29
C ARG A 260 12.89 -28.95 14.63
N ASN A 261 12.84 -27.70 15.05
CA ASN A 261 11.90 -26.71 14.53
C ASN A 261 12.29 -26.34 13.09
N SER A 262 11.75 -27.06 12.10
CA SER A 262 11.71 -26.59 10.69
C SER A 262 11.15 -25.16 10.61
N ASN A 263 10.28 -24.82 11.55
CA ASN A 263 9.67 -23.51 11.68
C ASN A 263 10.64 -22.34 11.92
N LEU A 264 11.82 -22.61 12.52
CA LEU A 264 12.82 -21.59 12.83
C LEU A 264 13.74 -21.32 11.63
N SER A 265 13.94 -22.33 10.77
CA SER A 265 14.85 -22.29 9.62
C SER A 265 14.57 -21.13 8.68
N MET A 266 13.30 -20.81 8.41
CA MET A 266 12.92 -19.69 7.54
C MET A 266 13.41 -18.34 8.09
N LEU A 267 13.20 -18.08 9.38
CA LEU A 267 13.66 -16.85 10.02
C LEU A 267 15.18 -16.75 9.94
N LEU A 268 15.89 -17.87 10.15
CA LEU A 268 17.35 -17.90 10.07
C LEU A 268 17.85 -17.67 8.62
N ASN A 269 17.25 -18.34 7.64
CA ASN A 269 17.66 -18.27 6.24
C ASN A 269 17.42 -16.88 5.62
N LEU A 270 16.35 -16.20 6.00
CA LEU A 270 16.02 -14.86 5.51
C LEU A 270 16.76 -13.74 6.23
N THR A 271 17.30 -14.00 7.43
CA THR A 271 18.00 -12.98 8.22
C THR A 271 19.52 -13.08 8.14
N ASP A 272 20.07 -14.24 7.76
CA ASP A 272 21.53 -14.49 7.73
C ASP A 272 22.04 -15.13 6.42
N GLY A 273 21.13 -15.61 5.57
CA GLY A 273 21.49 -16.34 4.36
C GLY A 273 21.82 -15.42 3.18
N LEU A 274 22.57 -15.97 2.21
CA LEU A 274 22.78 -15.38 0.87
C LEU A 274 21.46 -14.92 0.21
N LEU A 275 20.37 -15.64 0.49
CA LEU A 275 19.01 -15.28 0.07
C LEU A 275 18.49 -14.04 0.81
N GLY A 276 18.66 -13.93 2.12
CA GLY A 276 18.25 -12.77 2.90
C GLY A 276 18.89 -11.47 2.40
N GLU A 277 20.22 -11.49 2.19
CA GLU A 277 20.96 -10.33 1.68
C GLU A 277 20.55 -9.96 0.24
N SER A 278 20.39 -10.94 -0.64
CA SER A 278 20.04 -10.69 -2.06
C SER A 278 18.57 -10.30 -2.28
N LEU A 279 17.69 -10.61 -1.32
CA LEU A 279 16.26 -10.31 -1.41
C LEU A 279 15.86 -9.04 -0.65
N GLY A 280 16.68 -8.55 0.29
CA GLY A 280 16.38 -7.33 1.05
C GLY A 280 15.16 -7.46 1.96
N ILE A 281 14.91 -8.66 2.49
CA ILE A 281 13.73 -8.99 3.30
C ILE A 281 13.98 -8.68 4.77
N GLN A 282 13.06 -7.92 5.38
CA GLN A 282 13.04 -7.69 6.83
C GLN A 282 11.84 -8.37 7.46
N ILE A 283 11.98 -8.83 8.69
CA ILE A 283 10.92 -9.55 9.40
C ILE A 283 10.62 -8.85 10.72
N ILE A 284 9.35 -8.58 10.96
CA ILE A 284 8.84 -8.13 12.25
C ILE A 284 8.01 -9.27 12.85
N ALA A 285 8.37 -9.70 14.06
CA ALA A 285 7.64 -10.74 14.78
C ALA A 285 7.21 -10.25 16.17
N THR A 286 5.96 -10.53 16.55
CA THR A 286 5.44 -10.20 17.88
C THR A 286 5.22 -11.45 18.73
N PHE A 287 5.37 -11.37 20.06
CA PHE A 287 5.11 -12.48 20.98
C PHE A 287 4.86 -12.00 22.41
N ASN A 288 4.35 -12.89 23.27
CA ASN A 288 3.94 -12.60 24.64
C ASN A 288 4.80 -13.28 25.72
N THR A 289 5.86 -14.01 25.32
CA THR A 289 6.79 -14.70 26.23
C THR A 289 8.02 -13.86 26.60
N ASP A 290 8.71 -14.24 27.69
CA ASP A 290 10.03 -13.72 28.08
C ASP A 290 11.08 -14.07 27.00
N VAL A 291 12.02 -13.13 26.76
CA VAL A 291 13.16 -13.26 25.84
C VAL A 291 14.03 -14.47 26.12
N LYS A 292 14.09 -14.92 27.38
CA LYS A 292 14.85 -16.10 27.80
C LYS A 292 14.38 -17.39 27.10
N ASN A 293 13.14 -17.43 26.65
CA ASN A 293 12.54 -18.59 25.98
C ASN A 293 12.79 -18.57 24.46
N ILE A 294 13.36 -17.48 23.92
CA ILE A 294 13.66 -17.35 22.50
C ILE A 294 14.92 -18.15 22.15
N ASP A 295 14.92 -18.78 20.98
CA ASP A 295 16.10 -19.43 20.44
C ASP A 295 17.26 -18.43 20.28
N LYS A 296 18.38 -18.72 20.95
CA LYS A 296 19.58 -17.87 20.97
C LYS A 296 20.17 -17.64 19.58
N ALA A 297 19.89 -18.51 18.61
CA ALA A 297 20.33 -18.34 17.22
C ALA A 297 19.69 -17.11 16.56
N LEU A 298 18.49 -16.71 16.96
CA LEU A 298 17.82 -15.49 16.48
C LEU A 298 18.46 -14.22 17.08
N LEU A 299 19.00 -14.32 18.29
CA LEU A 299 19.55 -13.18 19.04
C LEU A 299 20.99 -12.80 18.64
N ARG A 300 21.57 -13.50 17.66
CA ARG A 300 22.93 -13.23 17.18
C ARG A 300 23.01 -11.86 16.49
N LYS A 301 24.09 -11.13 16.79
CA LYS A 301 24.44 -9.89 16.06
C LYS A 301 24.62 -10.22 14.58
N GLY A 302 23.96 -9.45 13.71
CA GLY A 302 23.88 -9.71 12.27
C GLY A 302 22.48 -10.14 11.83
N ARG A 303 21.77 -10.93 12.65
CA ARG A 303 20.39 -11.36 12.39
C ARG A 303 19.37 -10.44 13.04
N LEU A 304 19.56 -10.21 14.35
CA LEU A 304 18.69 -9.34 15.14
C LEU A 304 19.05 -7.88 14.89
N SER A 305 18.11 -7.13 14.30
CA SER A 305 18.22 -5.68 14.13
C SER A 305 17.74 -4.93 15.37
N GLN A 306 16.63 -5.37 15.96
CA GLN A 306 16.06 -4.73 17.14
C GLN A 306 15.25 -5.72 17.96
N ILE A 307 15.32 -5.61 19.28
CA ILE A 307 14.36 -6.23 20.20
C ILE A 307 13.78 -5.15 21.11
N TYR A 308 12.48 -5.19 21.37
CA TYR A 308 11.82 -4.25 22.28
C TYR A 308 10.74 -4.93 23.12
N GLU A 309 10.77 -4.64 24.43
CA GLU A 309 9.77 -5.07 25.39
C GLU A 309 8.73 -3.97 25.62
N PHE A 310 7.51 -4.19 25.14
CA PHE A 310 6.31 -3.42 25.47
C PHE A 310 5.86 -3.76 26.89
N LYS A 311 6.33 -2.97 27.84
CA LYS A 311 5.93 -3.04 29.25
C LYS A 311 4.58 -2.33 29.48
N PRO A 312 3.87 -2.67 30.58
CA PRO A 312 2.84 -1.79 31.13
C PRO A 312 3.32 -0.34 31.23
N LEU A 313 2.41 0.63 31.09
CA LEU A 313 2.75 2.04 31.22
C LEU A 313 3.25 2.33 32.63
N SER A 314 4.26 3.19 32.77
CA SER A 314 4.68 3.69 34.07
C SER A 314 3.50 4.28 34.84
N ILE A 315 3.59 4.31 36.17
CA ILE A 315 2.53 4.88 37.02
C ILE A 315 2.16 6.31 36.57
N GLU A 316 3.16 7.12 36.21
CA GLU A 316 2.95 8.47 35.69
C GLU A 316 2.17 8.47 34.36
N ARG A 317 2.60 7.67 33.38
CA ARG A 317 1.95 7.60 32.05
C ARG A 317 0.55 7.00 32.15
N THR A 318 0.35 6.04 33.06
CA THR A 318 -0.95 5.44 33.37
C THR A 318 -1.94 6.49 33.85
N ASN A 319 -1.59 7.23 34.90
CA ASN A 319 -2.45 8.29 35.43
C ASN A 319 -2.66 9.43 34.42
N LYS A 320 -1.65 9.76 33.62
CA LYS A 320 -1.79 10.76 32.54
C LYS A 320 -2.80 10.32 31.48
N LEU A 321 -2.77 9.05 31.08
CA LEU A 321 -3.72 8.50 30.10
C LEU A 321 -5.14 8.43 30.70
N LEU A 322 -5.30 7.98 31.94
CA LEU A 322 -6.60 7.98 32.65
C LEU A 322 -7.21 9.39 32.68
N ASN A 323 -6.43 10.40 33.08
CA ASN A 323 -6.86 11.80 33.08
C ASN A 323 -7.28 12.29 31.69
N THR A 324 -6.56 11.86 30.63
CA THR A 324 -6.90 12.22 29.24
C THR A 324 -8.22 11.57 28.79
N LEU A 325 -8.57 10.43 29.37
CA LEU A 325 -9.85 9.73 29.16
C LEU A 325 -10.99 10.27 30.03
N GLY A 326 -10.73 11.25 30.90
CA GLY A 326 -11.72 11.84 31.82
C GLY A 326 -11.90 11.07 33.13
N ILE A 327 -11.05 10.08 33.40
CA ILE A 327 -11.09 9.29 34.64
C ILE A 327 -10.27 10.01 35.71
N THR A 328 -10.89 10.36 36.83
CA THR A 328 -10.26 11.10 37.94
C THR A 328 -9.57 10.22 38.97
N GLU A 329 -9.76 8.91 38.90
CA GLU A 329 -9.12 7.96 39.79
C GLU A 329 -7.62 7.86 39.52
N THR A 330 -6.82 7.91 40.59
CA THR A 330 -5.37 7.69 40.50
C THR A 330 -5.01 6.28 40.90
N VAL A 331 -4.17 5.63 40.12
CA VAL A 331 -3.65 4.30 40.41
C VAL A 331 -2.18 4.36 40.80
N ASN A 332 -1.78 3.47 41.72
CA ASN A 332 -0.40 3.35 42.21
C ASN A 332 0.35 2.16 41.58
N GLN A 333 -0.15 1.65 40.45
CA GLN A 333 0.43 0.51 39.74
C GLN A 333 0.52 0.79 38.24
N SER A 334 1.51 0.17 37.60
CA SER A 334 1.66 0.20 36.15
C SER A 334 0.59 -0.68 35.50
N LEU A 335 -0.10 -0.17 34.48
CA LEU A 335 -1.16 -0.91 33.79
C LEU A 335 -0.87 -1.09 32.30
N PRO A 336 -1.26 -2.23 31.70
CA PRO A 336 -1.33 -2.38 30.25
C PRO A 336 -2.21 -1.28 29.63
N VAL A 337 -1.81 -0.78 28.46
CA VAL A 337 -2.55 0.27 27.74
C VAL A 337 -4.00 -0.13 27.49
N ALA A 338 -4.25 -1.40 27.15
CA ALA A 338 -5.60 -1.92 26.93
C ALA A 338 -6.48 -1.88 28.19
N ASP A 339 -5.91 -2.12 29.37
CA ASP A 339 -6.64 -2.09 30.63
C ASP A 339 -7.04 -0.65 30.96
N ILE A 340 -6.19 0.33 30.64
CA ILE A 340 -6.48 1.76 30.83
C ILE A 340 -7.63 2.23 29.91
N PHE A 341 -7.64 1.81 28.64
CA PHE A 341 -8.76 2.14 27.73
C PHE A 341 -10.08 1.45 28.10
N ASN A 342 -10.02 0.40 28.91
CA ASN A 342 -11.20 -0.35 29.37
C ASN A 342 -11.36 -0.28 30.89
N PHE A 343 -10.84 0.77 31.53
CA PHE A 343 -10.73 0.88 32.98
C PHE A 343 -12.06 0.71 33.72
N GLU A 344 -13.15 1.27 33.18
CA GLU A 344 -14.50 1.19 33.74
C GLU A 344 -15.32 -0.02 33.25
N LYS A 345 -14.78 -0.84 32.33
CA LYS A 345 -15.53 -1.96 31.77
C LYS A 345 -15.38 -3.21 32.64
N GLU A 346 -16.41 -3.52 33.40
CA GLU A 346 -16.57 -4.86 33.96
C GLU A 346 -16.95 -5.86 32.86
N ASN A 347 -16.11 -6.88 32.63
CA ASN A 347 -16.41 -7.95 31.68
C ASN A 347 -17.03 -9.19 32.36
N HIS A 348 -17.39 -9.12 33.65
CA HIS A 348 -17.90 -10.23 34.49
C HIS A 348 -17.14 -11.57 34.36
N TYR A 349 -15.90 -11.51 33.87
CA TYR A 349 -15.04 -12.67 33.64
C TYR A 349 -14.04 -12.78 34.77
N THR A 350 -14.16 -13.85 35.56
CA THR A 350 -13.22 -14.15 36.65
C THR A 350 -12.18 -15.15 36.12
N PRO A 351 -10.93 -14.74 35.89
CA PRO A 351 -9.90 -15.67 35.43
C PRO A 351 -9.62 -16.71 36.51
N VAL A 352 -9.64 -17.99 36.14
CA VAL A 352 -9.17 -19.07 37.02
C VAL A 352 -7.65 -18.95 37.12
N LEU A 353 -7.18 -18.35 38.22
CA LEU A 353 -5.74 -18.31 38.53
C LEU A 353 -5.23 -19.75 38.67
N LYS A 354 -4.48 -20.23 37.68
CA LYS A 354 -3.65 -21.43 37.87
C LYS A 354 -2.65 -21.10 38.95
N LYS A 355 -2.81 -21.71 40.14
CA LYS A 355 -1.80 -21.66 41.21
C LYS A 355 -0.46 -22.06 40.61
N ALA A 356 0.53 -21.17 40.70
CA ALA A 356 1.91 -21.55 40.51
C ALA A 356 2.21 -22.69 41.49
N VAL A 357 2.54 -23.87 40.95
CA VAL A 357 3.05 -24.98 41.75
C VAL A 357 4.46 -24.56 42.16
N GLY A 358 4.56 -23.88 43.30
CA GLY A 358 5.83 -23.64 43.95
C GLY A 358 6.36 -24.97 44.47
N PHE A 359 7.49 -25.42 43.95
CA PHE A 359 8.28 -26.46 44.60
C PHE A 359 8.82 -25.84 45.91
N GLY A 360 8.32 -26.35 47.03
CA GLY A 360 8.72 -25.91 48.36
C GLY A 360 10.09 -26.46 48.75
N LYS A 361 10.94 -25.52 49.18
CA LYS A 361 12.23 -25.63 49.90
C LYS A 361 13.38 -26.41 49.28
#